data_AF-A0A4Z1AY78-F1
#
_entry.id   AF-A0A4Z1AY78-F1
#
_cell.length_a   1.000
_cell.length_b   1.000
_cell.length_c   1.000
_cell.angle_alpha   90.00
_cell.angle_beta   90.00
_cell.angle_gamma   90.00
#
_symmetry.space_group_name_H-M   'P 1'
#
loop_
_entity.id
_entity.type
_entity.pdbx_description
1 polymer ?
#
loop_
_entity_poly.entity_id
_entity_poly.type
_entity_poly.pdbx_seq_one_letter_code
_entity_poly.pdbx_strand_id
1 'polypeptide(L)'
;MKNRNVFRVIAIVAFCLSLLPIGLFAEEDDHYIQPDDYFVSREEYNDQTYINVYIAKEMTPASATKTKGEGEFLQVTDGKKYWTKNFYMTRLATDKDLKLGVKVIMFDMGTEDGYRAPESKEEARTGSWFMAKITDTSDLFKGIVTVSGGYKIQKSNIRVIVPKATVTPKGGK
;
A
#
# COMPACT_ATOMS: atom_id res chain seq x y z
N MET A 1 10.79 -8.17 60.45
CA MET A 1 9.70 -8.74 59.63
C MET A 1 8.77 -7.63 59.12
N LYS A 2 9.16 -6.96 58.04
CA LYS A 2 8.34 -5.99 57.28
C LYS A 2 9.12 -5.85 55.97
N ASN A 3 8.48 -5.86 54.80
CA ASN A 3 9.06 -5.67 53.44
C ASN A 3 9.01 -6.88 52.50
N ARG A 4 8.86 -8.14 52.97
CA ARG A 4 8.81 -9.28 52.02
C ARG A 4 7.53 -9.35 51.18
N ASN A 5 6.44 -8.75 51.66
CA ASN A 5 5.14 -8.75 50.96
C ASN A 5 5.01 -7.59 49.96
N VAL A 6 5.68 -6.46 50.18
CA VAL A 6 5.64 -5.30 49.27
C VAL A 6 6.38 -5.60 47.96
N PHE A 7 7.54 -6.27 48.04
CA PHE A 7 8.28 -6.71 46.86
C PHE A 7 7.54 -7.76 46.02
N ARG A 8 6.73 -8.63 46.65
CA ARG A 8 5.90 -9.61 45.92
C ARG A 8 4.74 -8.96 45.18
N VAL A 9 4.10 -7.94 45.75
CA VAL A 9 2.99 -7.22 45.08
C VAL A 9 3.52 -6.37 43.92
N ILE A 10 4.67 -5.71 44.08
CA ILE A 10 5.31 -4.94 43.00
C ILE A 10 5.73 -5.83 41.83
N ALA A 11 6.28 -7.03 42.11
CA ALA A 11 6.65 -7.98 41.06
C ALA A 11 5.46 -8.53 40.27
N ILE A 12 4.30 -8.73 40.92
CA ILE A 12 3.07 -9.21 40.25
C ILE A 12 2.46 -8.10 39.38
N VAL A 13 2.44 -6.85 39.85
CA VAL A 13 1.94 -5.71 39.06
C VAL A 13 2.84 -5.41 37.85
N ALA A 14 4.17 -5.51 38.00
CA ALA A 14 5.11 -5.34 36.90
C ALA A 14 4.99 -6.45 35.83
N PHE A 15 4.67 -7.68 36.24
CA PHE A 15 4.46 -8.80 35.31
C PHE A 15 3.10 -8.71 34.57
N CYS A 16 2.07 -8.14 35.19
CA CYS A 16 0.78 -7.92 34.54
C CYS A 16 0.80 -6.75 33.53
N LEU A 17 1.65 -5.72 33.72
CA LEU A 17 1.80 -4.63 32.74
C LEU A 17 2.57 -5.06 31.48
N SER A 18 3.42 -6.09 31.55
CA SER A 18 4.15 -6.63 30.39
C SER A 18 3.33 -7.57 29.50
N LEU A 19 2.10 -7.88 29.90
CA LEU A 19 1.18 -8.74 29.13
C LEU A 19 0.12 -7.96 28.35
N LEU A 20 0.22 -6.62 28.30
CA LEU A 20 -0.56 -5.87 27.32
C LEU A 20 -0.07 -6.29 25.93
N PRO A 21 -0.91 -6.90 25.08
CA PRO A 21 -0.57 -7.04 23.69
C PRO A 21 -0.35 -5.61 23.21
N ILE A 22 0.89 -5.24 22.90
CA ILE A 22 1.16 -4.08 22.07
C ILE A 22 0.40 -4.43 20.80
N GLY A 23 -0.79 -3.85 20.65
CA GLY A 23 -1.68 -4.14 19.54
C GLY A 23 -0.83 -4.05 18.29
N LEU A 24 -0.73 -5.17 17.58
CA LEU A 24 -0.05 -5.26 16.30
C LEU A 24 -0.92 -4.50 15.30
N PHE A 25 -1.00 -3.18 15.45
CA PHE A 25 -1.55 -2.32 14.41
C PHE A 25 -0.64 -2.52 13.22
N ALA A 26 -1.21 -3.00 12.12
CA ALA A 26 -0.52 -3.05 10.86
C ALA A 26 -0.02 -1.63 10.56
N GLU A 27 1.30 -1.44 10.60
CA GLU A 27 1.93 -0.14 10.42
C GLU A 27 1.61 0.33 9.00
N GLU A 28 0.76 1.36 8.89
CA GLU A 28 0.47 2.02 7.63
C GLU A 28 1.68 2.86 7.22
N ASP A 29 1.97 2.93 5.92
CA ASP A 29 3.05 3.80 5.43
C ASP A 29 2.60 5.26 5.26
N ASP A 30 3.49 6.13 4.75
CA ASP A 30 3.21 7.56 4.57
C ASP A 30 2.05 7.86 3.59
N HIS A 31 1.55 6.86 2.86
CA HIS A 31 0.32 6.97 2.05
C HIS A 31 -0.90 6.32 2.70
N TYR A 32 -0.79 5.94 3.96
CA TYR A 32 -1.85 5.27 4.72
C TYR A 32 -2.26 3.91 4.13
N ILE A 33 -1.34 3.23 3.44
CA ILE A 33 -1.56 1.90 2.86
C ILE A 33 -1.06 0.83 3.84
N GLN A 34 -1.89 -0.17 4.10
CA GLN A 34 -1.55 -1.28 5.01
C GLN A 34 -0.74 -2.36 4.28
N PRO A 35 0.12 -3.13 4.99
CA PRO A 35 0.90 -4.23 4.40
C PRO A 35 0.07 -5.33 3.72
N ASP A 36 -1.20 -5.49 4.10
CA ASP A 36 -2.15 -6.46 3.54
C ASP A 36 -3.18 -5.81 2.60
N ASP A 37 -3.05 -4.50 2.30
CA ASP A 37 -3.79 -3.86 1.24
C ASP A 37 -3.21 -4.22 -0.13
N TYR A 38 -4.10 -4.51 -1.08
CA TYR A 38 -3.78 -4.68 -2.49
C TYR A 38 -4.33 -3.50 -3.28
N PHE A 39 -3.59 -3.07 -4.28
CA PHE A 39 -4.19 -2.33 -5.39
C PHE A 39 -4.71 -3.32 -6.42
N VAL A 40 -5.94 -3.12 -6.87
CA VAL A 40 -6.63 -4.05 -7.77
C VAL A 40 -7.32 -3.31 -8.90
N SER A 41 -7.43 -3.96 -10.06
CA SER A 41 -8.18 -3.43 -11.20
C SER A 41 -9.01 -4.52 -11.86
N ARG A 42 -10.07 -4.11 -12.57
CA ARG A 42 -10.86 -4.99 -13.44
C ARG A 42 -10.21 -5.17 -14.80
N GLU A 43 -9.31 -4.28 -15.17
CA GLU A 43 -8.66 -4.24 -16.47
C GLU A 43 -7.18 -4.58 -16.34
N GLU A 44 -6.63 -5.20 -17.37
CA GLU A 44 -5.19 -5.43 -17.48
C GLU A 44 -4.51 -4.18 -18.04
N TYR A 45 -3.40 -3.76 -17.43
CA TYR A 45 -2.64 -2.61 -17.88
C TYR A 45 -1.63 -2.99 -18.97
N ASN A 46 -2.00 -2.70 -20.22
CA ASN A 46 -1.20 -2.97 -21.41
C ASN A 46 -0.76 -1.64 -22.07
N ASP A 47 -1.59 -1.13 -22.98
CA ASP A 47 -1.29 0.02 -23.84
C ASP A 47 -2.10 1.27 -23.48
N GLN A 48 -2.92 1.21 -22.43
CA GLN A 48 -3.67 2.36 -21.95
C GLN A 48 -2.72 3.46 -21.45
N THR A 49 -3.15 4.71 -21.57
CA THR A 49 -2.45 5.86 -20.97
C THR A 49 -2.33 5.68 -19.45
N TYR A 50 -3.41 5.25 -18.81
CA TYR A 50 -3.46 4.88 -17.40
C TYR A 50 -4.65 3.93 -17.20
N ILE A 51 -4.72 3.26 -16.04
CA ILE A 51 -5.93 2.59 -15.56
C ILE A 51 -6.24 3.03 -14.13
N ASN A 52 -7.50 2.98 -13.75
CA ASN A 52 -7.88 3.13 -12.35
C ASN A 52 -7.53 1.85 -11.57
N VAL A 53 -7.05 2.04 -10.35
CA VAL A 53 -6.81 0.98 -9.38
C VAL A 53 -7.47 1.34 -8.07
N TYR A 54 -7.84 0.33 -7.29
CA TYR A 54 -8.58 0.51 -6.05
C TYR A 54 -7.87 -0.22 -4.92
N ILE A 55 -7.93 0.34 -3.70
CA ILE A 55 -7.44 -0.36 -2.51
C ILE A 55 -8.45 -1.43 -2.13
N ALA A 56 -7.99 -2.65 -1.89
CA ALA A 56 -8.83 -3.77 -1.50
C ALA A 56 -8.12 -4.76 -0.56
N LYS A 57 -8.92 -5.53 0.18
CA LYS A 57 -8.47 -6.64 1.03
C LYS A 57 -8.67 -7.96 0.31
N GLU A 58 -7.65 -8.83 0.33
CA GLU A 58 -7.75 -10.19 -0.21
C GLU A 58 -8.66 -11.03 0.71
N MET A 59 -9.77 -11.53 0.16
CA MET A 59 -10.72 -12.42 0.84
C MET A 59 -10.39 -13.89 0.55
N THR A 60 -10.15 -14.19 -0.73
CA THR A 60 -9.78 -15.53 -1.20
C THR A 60 -8.50 -15.41 -2.03
N PRO A 61 -7.38 -16.03 -1.61
CA PRO A 61 -6.13 -15.91 -2.34
C PRO A 61 -6.17 -16.51 -3.74
N ALA A 62 -5.47 -15.85 -4.67
CA ALA A 62 -5.32 -16.35 -6.03
C ALA A 62 -4.57 -17.70 -6.08
N SER A 63 -5.08 -18.61 -6.91
CA SER A 63 -4.55 -19.95 -7.11
C SER A 63 -4.73 -20.36 -8.56
N ALA A 64 -3.62 -20.73 -9.22
CA ALA A 64 -3.67 -21.24 -10.59
C ALA A 64 -4.57 -22.48 -10.74
N THR A 65 -4.67 -23.31 -9.70
CA THR A 65 -5.42 -24.57 -9.73
C THR A 65 -6.82 -24.47 -9.14
N LYS A 66 -7.05 -23.60 -8.15
CA LYS A 66 -8.34 -23.51 -7.44
C LYS A 66 -9.22 -22.36 -7.91
N THR A 67 -8.62 -21.28 -8.39
CA THR A 67 -9.33 -20.03 -8.73
C THR A 67 -8.94 -19.48 -10.10
N LYS A 68 -8.36 -20.32 -10.97
CA LYS A 68 -7.91 -19.94 -12.32
C LYS A 68 -6.96 -18.73 -12.34
N GLY A 69 -6.21 -18.53 -11.27
CA GLY A 69 -5.28 -17.41 -11.11
C GLY A 69 -5.90 -16.10 -10.60
N GLU A 70 -7.20 -16.08 -10.28
CA GLU A 70 -7.88 -14.89 -9.75
C GLU A 70 -7.96 -14.93 -8.22
N GLY A 71 -7.82 -13.78 -7.57
CA GLY A 71 -8.16 -13.61 -6.16
C GLY A 71 -9.52 -12.93 -6.02
N GLU A 72 -10.22 -13.19 -4.91
CA GLU A 72 -11.40 -12.42 -4.52
C GLU A 72 -10.98 -11.30 -3.58
N PHE A 73 -11.41 -10.08 -3.89
CA PHE A 73 -11.05 -8.89 -3.14
C PHE A 73 -12.27 -8.10 -2.69
N LEU A 74 -12.20 -7.52 -1.49
CA LEU A 74 -13.17 -6.58 -0.94
C LEU A 74 -12.61 -5.17 -1.06
N GLN A 75 -13.20 -4.33 -1.92
CA GLN A 75 -12.76 -2.94 -2.08
C GLN A 75 -13.02 -2.13 -0.82
N VAL A 76 -12.01 -1.36 -0.43
CA VAL A 76 -12.03 -0.57 0.79
C VAL A 76 -13.05 0.57 0.72
N THR A 77 -13.13 1.25 -0.43
CA THR A 77 -13.93 2.47 -0.58
C THR A 77 -15.44 2.21 -0.52
N ASP A 78 -15.92 1.12 -1.14
CA ASP A 78 -17.36 0.88 -1.32
C ASP A 78 -17.84 -0.50 -0.84
N GLY A 79 -16.94 -1.34 -0.32
CA GLY A 79 -17.27 -2.66 0.18
C GLY A 79 -17.69 -3.67 -0.89
N LYS A 80 -17.54 -3.36 -2.19
CA LYS A 80 -17.87 -4.31 -3.25
C LYS A 80 -16.81 -5.41 -3.35
N LYS A 81 -17.28 -6.61 -3.68
CA LYS A 81 -16.42 -7.75 -3.96
C LYS A 81 -16.21 -7.93 -5.46
N TYR A 82 -15.01 -8.36 -5.85
CA TYR A 82 -14.75 -8.79 -7.21
C TYR A 82 -13.60 -9.79 -7.28
N TRP A 83 -13.68 -10.63 -8.31
CA TRP A 83 -12.63 -11.55 -8.71
C TRP A 83 -11.76 -10.89 -9.78
N THR A 84 -10.45 -10.94 -9.63
CA THR A 84 -9.51 -10.43 -10.64
C THR A 84 -8.15 -11.11 -10.56
N LYS A 85 -7.48 -11.23 -11.70
CA LYS A 85 -6.06 -11.58 -11.82
C LYS A 85 -5.12 -10.35 -11.67
N ASN A 86 -5.68 -9.14 -11.74
CA ASN A 86 -4.93 -7.88 -11.75
C ASN A 86 -4.88 -7.28 -10.35
N PHE A 87 -4.00 -7.82 -9.50
CA PHE A 87 -3.78 -7.37 -8.13
C PHE A 87 -2.29 -7.13 -7.87
N TYR A 88 -1.99 -6.10 -7.08
CA TYR A 88 -0.65 -5.55 -6.94
C TYR A 88 -0.40 -5.20 -5.47
N MET A 89 0.65 -5.77 -4.90
CA MET A 89 1.23 -5.23 -3.68
C MET A 89 2.21 -4.12 -4.04
N THR A 90 2.32 -3.12 -3.17
CA THR A 90 3.16 -1.95 -3.43
C THR A 90 3.94 -1.53 -2.19
N ARG A 91 4.96 -0.71 -2.42
CA ARG A 91 5.63 0.09 -1.40
C ARG A 91 5.90 1.50 -1.94
N LEU A 92 6.22 2.43 -1.06
CA LEU A 92 6.76 3.73 -1.45
C LEU A 92 7.99 3.57 -2.36
N ALA A 93 8.05 4.38 -3.41
CA ALA A 93 9.17 4.40 -4.33
C ALA A 93 10.42 5.05 -3.70
N THR A 94 11.58 4.52 -4.06
CA THR A 94 12.89 5.12 -3.81
C THR A 94 13.46 5.67 -5.11
N ASP A 95 14.52 6.49 -5.06
CA ASP A 95 15.18 7.00 -6.27
C ASP A 95 15.63 5.90 -7.24
N LYS A 96 15.96 4.71 -6.72
CA LYS A 96 16.40 3.57 -7.54
C LYS A 96 15.27 2.97 -8.38
N ASP A 97 14.02 3.24 -8.02
CA ASP A 97 12.82 2.73 -8.70
C ASP A 97 12.36 3.66 -9.84
N LEU A 98 12.74 4.94 -9.80
CA LEU A 98 12.25 5.99 -10.70
C LEU A 98 12.98 5.95 -12.05
N LYS A 99 12.57 5.01 -12.90
CA LYS A 99 13.17 4.74 -14.21
C LYS A 99 12.11 4.69 -15.30
N LEU A 100 12.51 5.03 -16.52
CA LEU A 100 11.66 4.92 -17.70
C LEU A 100 11.07 3.52 -17.85
N GLY A 101 9.80 3.44 -18.22
CA GLY A 101 9.08 2.19 -18.45
C GLY A 101 8.54 1.50 -17.21
N VAL A 102 8.88 1.96 -16.00
CA VAL A 102 8.37 1.36 -14.75
C VAL A 102 6.89 1.70 -14.57
N LYS A 103 6.09 0.66 -14.27
CA LYS A 103 4.69 0.79 -13.86
C LYS A 103 4.64 1.25 -12.40
N VAL A 104 3.92 2.34 -12.15
CA VAL A 104 3.77 2.96 -10.84
C VAL A 104 2.30 3.14 -10.51
N ILE A 105 1.97 3.24 -9.23
CA ILE A 105 0.64 3.58 -8.71
C ILE A 105 0.75 4.88 -7.91
N MET A 106 -0.21 5.79 -8.08
CA MET A 106 -0.17 7.12 -7.48
C MET A 106 -1.59 7.63 -7.20
N PHE A 107 -1.70 8.53 -6.23
CA PHE A 107 -2.95 9.14 -5.83
C PHE A 107 -3.38 10.21 -6.83
N ASP A 108 -4.66 10.20 -7.18
CA ASP A 108 -5.27 11.07 -8.20
C ASP A 108 -5.68 12.41 -7.59
N MET A 109 -4.68 13.21 -7.18
CA MET A 109 -4.88 14.54 -6.64
C MET A 109 -3.92 15.55 -7.27
N GLY A 110 -4.38 16.22 -8.33
CA GLY A 110 -3.61 17.23 -9.06
C GLY A 110 -3.45 18.54 -8.27
N THR A 111 -2.25 19.11 -8.33
CA THR A 111 -1.95 20.46 -7.83
C THR A 111 -1.17 21.24 -8.90
N GLU A 112 -0.85 22.51 -8.63
CA GLU A 112 -0.01 23.33 -9.52
C GLU A 112 1.36 22.68 -9.79
N ASP A 113 1.93 22.02 -8.77
CA ASP A 113 3.23 21.35 -8.84
C ASP A 113 3.16 19.89 -9.34
N GLY A 114 1.98 19.46 -9.81
CA GLY A 114 1.71 18.07 -10.22
C GLY A 114 0.94 17.27 -9.17
N TYR A 115 0.77 15.97 -9.43
CA TYR A 115 -0.05 15.09 -8.61
C TYR A 115 0.64 14.77 -7.29
N ARG A 116 -0.01 15.09 -6.16
CA ARG A 116 0.52 14.94 -4.80
C ARG A 116 0.05 13.67 -4.11
N ALA A 117 0.80 13.26 -3.08
CA ALA A 117 0.43 12.18 -2.17
C ALA A 117 -0.86 12.53 -1.40
N PRO A 118 -1.61 11.52 -0.88
CA PRO A 118 -2.73 11.79 0.02
C PRO A 118 -2.21 12.46 1.30
N GLU A 119 -2.95 13.44 1.82
CA GLU A 119 -2.58 14.18 3.03
C GLU A 119 -3.23 13.61 4.30
N SER A 120 -4.16 12.69 4.13
CA SER A 120 -4.83 12.01 5.23
C SER A 120 -5.23 10.59 4.86
N LYS A 121 -5.46 9.78 5.89
CA LYS A 121 -6.03 8.44 5.74
C LYS A 121 -7.38 8.46 5.04
N GLU A 122 -8.21 9.46 5.31
CA GLU A 122 -9.51 9.58 4.67
C GLU A 122 -9.34 9.78 3.16
N GLU A 123 -8.44 10.69 2.74
CA GLU A 123 -8.12 10.88 1.32
C GLU A 123 -7.62 9.58 0.68
N ALA A 124 -6.64 8.91 1.30
CA ALA A 124 -6.04 7.70 0.75
C ALA A 124 -7.07 6.57 0.56
N ARG A 125 -7.98 6.39 1.52
CA ARG A 125 -8.91 5.24 1.58
C ARG A 125 -10.18 5.47 0.73
N THR A 126 -10.58 6.72 0.53
CA THR A 126 -11.81 7.07 -0.21
C THR A 126 -11.56 7.70 -1.58
N GLY A 127 -10.38 8.26 -1.80
CA GLY A 127 -10.01 8.91 -3.05
C GLY A 127 -9.57 7.95 -4.15
N SER A 128 -9.33 8.52 -5.33
CA SER A 128 -8.97 7.78 -6.54
C SER A 128 -7.48 7.51 -6.62
N TRP A 129 -7.13 6.35 -7.17
CA TRP A 129 -5.76 5.96 -7.49
C TRP A 129 -5.69 5.48 -8.92
N PHE A 130 -4.56 5.73 -9.58
CA PHE A 130 -4.34 5.26 -10.93
C PHE A 130 -2.97 4.60 -11.07
N MET A 131 -2.84 3.75 -12.10
CA MET A 131 -1.59 3.13 -12.53
C MET A 131 -1.20 3.70 -13.89
N ALA A 132 0.07 4.07 -14.03
CA ALA A 132 0.65 4.59 -15.25
C ALA A 132 2.12 4.16 -15.39
N LYS A 133 2.74 4.48 -16.53
CA LYS A 133 4.14 4.14 -16.82
C LYS A 133 5.00 5.41 -16.81
N ILE A 134 6.16 5.40 -16.16
CA ILE A 134 7.09 6.54 -16.22
C ILE A 134 7.61 6.69 -17.66
N THR A 135 7.47 7.90 -18.22
CA THR A 135 7.91 8.25 -19.58
C THR A 135 8.97 9.33 -19.61
N ASP A 136 9.14 10.11 -18.53
CA ASP A 136 10.24 11.06 -18.39
C ASP A 136 10.71 11.18 -16.93
N THR A 137 12.03 11.30 -16.76
CA THR A 137 12.72 11.53 -15.49
C THR A 137 13.63 12.77 -15.54
N SER A 138 13.54 13.60 -16.59
CA SER A 138 14.32 14.80 -16.80
C SER A 138 14.18 15.81 -15.65
N ASP A 139 12.98 15.92 -15.07
CA ASP A 139 12.68 16.80 -13.94
C ASP A 139 12.83 16.12 -12.56
N LEU A 140 13.46 14.93 -12.49
CA LEU A 140 13.60 14.20 -11.22
C LEU A 140 14.41 14.99 -10.18
N PHE A 141 15.34 15.85 -10.62
CA PHE A 141 16.08 16.75 -9.73
C PHE A 141 15.18 17.80 -9.03
N LYS A 142 13.99 18.06 -9.57
CA LYS A 142 12.93 18.87 -8.93
C LYS A 142 11.95 18.03 -8.11
N GLY A 143 12.19 16.72 -7.99
CA GLY A 143 11.28 15.79 -7.33
C GLY A 143 10.05 15.43 -8.16
N ILE A 144 10.08 15.57 -9.48
CA ILE A 144 8.96 15.28 -10.38
C ILE A 144 9.35 14.21 -11.41
N VAL A 145 8.43 13.31 -11.74
CA VAL A 145 8.52 12.47 -12.95
C VAL A 145 7.32 12.73 -13.85
N THR A 146 7.44 12.42 -15.14
CA THR A 146 6.28 12.38 -16.04
C THR A 146 5.89 10.94 -16.32
N VAL A 147 4.60 10.66 -16.24
CA VAL A 147 4.03 9.37 -16.62
C VAL A 147 3.26 9.46 -17.94
N SER A 148 2.90 8.31 -18.50
CA SER A 148 2.06 8.20 -19.69
C SER A 148 0.83 9.10 -19.59
N GLY A 149 0.56 9.85 -20.66
CA GLY A 149 -0.44 10.93 -20.67
C GLY A 149 0.12 12.32 -20.41
N GLY A 150 1.42 12.43 -20.11
CA GLY A 150 2.07 13.71 -19.86
C GLY A 150 1.83 14.26 -18.45
N TYR A 151 1.26 13.44 -17.55
CA TYR A 151 0.98 13.85 -16.17
C TYR A 151 2.27 13.94 -15.36
N LYS A 152 2.44 15.06 -14.65
CA LYS A 152 3.55 15.31 -13.74
C LYS A 152 3.21 14.79 -12.35
N ILE A 153 4.04 13.90 -11.81
CA ILE A 153 3.81 13.23 -10.53
C ILE A 153 4.91 13.65 -9.56
N GLN A 154 4.52 14.13 -8.38
CA GLN A 154 5.47 14.39 -7.30
C GLN A 154 6.05 13.06 -6.83
N LYS A 155 7.37 12.99 -6.65
CA LYS A 155 8.10 11.78 -6.22
C LYS A 155 7.51 11.17 -4.95
N SER A 156 7.06 12.02 -4.03
CA SER A 156 6.42 11.62 -2.78
C SER A 156 5.12 10.84 -3.00
N ASN A 157 4.46 10.95 -4.15
CA ASN A 157 3.19 10.28 -4.48
C ASN A 157 3.36 8.90 -5.14
N ILE A 158 4.60 8.45 -5.36
CA ILE A 158 4.86 7.29 -6.22
C ILE A 158 4.97 6.01 -5.39
N ARG A 159 4.19 5.00 -5.78
CA ARG A 159 4.29 3.63 -5.29
C ARG A 159 4.75 2.71 -6.41
N VAL A 160 5.62 1.76 -6.07
CA VAL A 160 6.11 0.73 -7.01
C VAL A 160 5.55 -0.64 -6.67
N ILE A 161 5.28 -1.42 -7.70
CA ILE A 161 4.73 -2.78 -7.58
C ILE A 161 5.83 -3.74 -7.10
N VAL A 162 5.52 -4.58 -6.12
CA VAL A 162 6.43 -5.60 -5.59
C VAL A 162 5.87 -7.01 -5.78
N PRO A 163 6.73 -8.03 -5.95
CA PRO A 163 6.29 -9.41 -6.02
C PRO A 163 5.52 -9.85 -4.77
N LYS A 164 4.53 -10.73 -4.94
CA LYS A 164 3.78 -11.27 -3.79
C LYS A 164 4.66 -11.99 -2.76
N ALA A 165 5.78 -12.58 -3.20
CA ALA A 165 6.72 -13.31 -2.34
C ALA A 165 7.58 -12.43 -1.43
N THR A 166 7.66 -11.11 -1.65
CA THR A 166 8.59 -10.23 -0.90
C THR A 166 7.99 -9.57 0.34
N VAL A 167 6.69 -9.75 0.59
CA VAL A 167 6.02 -9.23 1.81
C VAL A 167 5.77 -10.42 2.73
N THR A 168 6.82 -10.89 3.40
CA THR A 168 6.64 -11.81 4.53
C THR A 168 5.98 -11.01 5.65
N PRO A 169 4.77 -11.37 6.13
CA PRO A 169 4.25 -10.80 7.35
C PRO A 169 5.25 -11.12 8.45
N LYS A 170 5.84 -10.08 9.06
CA LYS A 170 6.66 -10.23 10.25
C LYS A 170 5.74 -10.79 11.35
N GLY A 171 5.70 -12.11 11.52
CA GLY A 171 4.88 -12.77 12.56
C GLY A 171 4.15 -14.07 12.19
N GLY A 172 4.43 -14.69 11.04
CA GLY A 172 3.85 -16.00 10.70
C GLY A 172 4.69 -17.19 11.19
N LYS A 173 4.75 -17.45 12.50
CA LYS A 173 5.00 -18.77 13.11
C LYS A 173 4.32 -18.86 14.46
#